data_AF-A0A836IYR3-F1
#
_entry.id   AF-A0A836IYR3-F1
#
_cell.length_a   1.000
_cell.length_b   1.000
_cell.length_c   1.000
_cell.angle_alpha   90.00
_cell.angle_beta   90.00
_cell.angle_gamma   90.00
#
_symmetry.space_group_name_H-M   'P 1'
#
loop_
_entity.id
_entity.type
_entity.pdbx_description
1 polymer ?
#
loop_
_entity_poly.entity_id
_entity_poly.type
_entity_poly.pdbx_seq_one_letter_code
_entity_poly.pdbx_strand_id
1 'polypeptide(L)'
;MLSMRTPKPHPQLPQRTMCAALSPAQSGLRAKILSEAAKDVCSTGFTNAALVKSLKSLKMEDISDRTLSHIFSRGFPIALVEHIVKSTNAQVQQELESAFNKDSIIQRIDSNVDAFVQNRLLLPTEQNVVERAILSKVQLLTPLVKHWPSAVALEYLPSNVPYTLLNVAEFVDTTAYYMERVVKLGELLELARRTLQSKAMASHIQHGEASSNDISPTSAFLKAFLQGVPLSSGPYGGHSALDMGWYFKRAQIALLYGTAITSLLGDISRNAVDTQSLTRAAVDRLF
;
A
#
# COMPACT_ATOMS: atom_id res chain seq x y z
N MET A 1 -42.56 -11.19 63.20
CA MET A 1 -41.95 -12.29 62.41
C MET A 1 -41.64 -11.77 61.01
N LEU A 2 -40.43 -11.29 60.80
CA LEU A 2 -39.89 -10.86 59.50
C LEU A 2 -39.26 -12.08 58.82
N SER A 3 -39.87 -12.56 57.72
CA SER A 3 -39.34 -13.66 56.92
C SER A 3 -38.46 -13.09 55.80
N MET A 4 -37.15 -13.31 55.93
CA MET A 4 -36.17 -12.98 54.89
C MET A 4 -36.34 -13.93 53.69
N ARG A 5 -36.65 -13.38 52.51
CA ARG A 5 -36.53 -14.11 51.24
C ARG A 5 -35.10 -13.97 50.71
N THR A 6 -34.48 -15.11 50.46
CA THR A 6 -33.19 -15.27 49.79
C THR A 6 -33.29 -14.94 48.29
N PRO A 7 -32.22 -14.42 47.66
CA PRO A 7 -32.23 -14.07 46.25
C PRO A 7 -32.03 -15.32 45.36
N LYS A 8 -32.85 -15.43 44.31
CA LYS A 8 -32.71 -16.45 43.25
C LYS A 8 -31.44 -16.20 42.42
N PRO A 9 -30.75 -17.26 41.95
CA PRO A 9 -29.60 -17.11 41.07
C PRO A 9 -30.04 -16.64 39.68
N HIS A 10 -29.34 -15.63 39.16
CA HIS A 10 -29.52 -15.13 37.80
C HIS A 10 -29.19 -16.21 36.75
N PRO A 11 -29.95 -16.30 35.65
CA PRO A 11 -29.60 -17.16 34.53
C PRO A 11 -28.35 -16.61 33.84
N GLN A 12 -27.37 -17.49 33.62
CA GLN A 12 -26.15 -17.17 32.88
C GLN A 12 -26.50 -16.75 31.45
N LEU A 13 -26.11 -15.52 31.09
CA LEU A 13 -26.13 -15.02 29.72
C LEU A 13 -25.24 -15.91 28.83
N PRO A 14 -25.66 -16.24 27.59
CA PRO A 14 -24.86 -17.04 26.69
C PRO A 14 -23.53 -16.34 26.39
N GLN A 15 -22.45 -17.10 26.48
CA GLN A 15 -21.11 -16.67 26.10
C GLN A 15 -21.15 -16.12 24.68
N ARG A 16 -21.02 -14.79 24.56
CA ARG A 16 -20.70 -14.10 23.32
C ARG A 16 -19.50 -14.80 22.68
N THR A 17 -19.72 -15.41 21.53
CA THR A 17 -18.67 -15.92 20.65
C THR A 17 -17.91 -14.70 20.09
N MET A 18 -16.95 -14.19 20.86
CA MET A 18 -15.91 -13.35 20.30
C MET A 18 -15.17 -14.18 19.24
N CYS A 19 -14.93 -13.59 18.07
CA CYS A 19 -14.27 -14.21 16.93
C CYS A 19 -13.05 -15.01 17.39
N ALA A 20 -13.11 -16.33 17.32
CA ALA A 20 -11.96 -17.18 17.56
C ALA A 20 -10.90 -16.84 16.50
N ALA A 21 -9.82 -16.20 16.91
CA ALA A 21 -8.68 -15.98 16.03
C ALA A 21 -8.17 -17.34 15.55
N LEU A 22 -7.89 -17.46 14.24
CA LEU A 22 -7.35 -18.68 13.66
C LEU A 22 -6.02 -19.03 14.34
N SER A 23 -5.80 -20.32 14.60
CA SER A 23 -4.49 -20.75 15.10
C SER A 23 -3.38 -20.44 14.07
N PRO A 24 -2.11 -20.33 14.47
CA PRO A 24 -1.02 -20.07 13.52
C PRO A 24 -0.96 -21.08 12.38
N ALA A 25 -1.21 -22.36 12.67
CA ALA A 25 -1.27 -23.42 11.67
C ALA A 25 -2.44 -23.24 10.68
N GLN A 26 -3.62 -22.87 11.17
CA GLN A 26 -4.79 -22.59 10.32
C GLN A 26 -4.59 -21.34 9.45
N SER A 27 -3.94 -20.32 9.99
CA SER A 27 -3.58 -19.10 9.26
C SER A 27 -2.58 -19.39 8.15
N GLY A 28 -1.55 -20.21 8.43
CA GLY A 28 -0.59 -20.67 7.43
C GLY A 28 -1.24 -21.52 6.33
N LEU A 29 -2.15 -22.42 6.69
CA LEU A 29 -2.93 -23.20 5.72
C LEU A 29 -3.81 -22.31 4.83
N ARG A 30 -4.52 -21.36 5.44
CA ARG A 30 -5.32 -20.36 4.73
C ARG A 30 -4.50 -19.63 3.67
N ALA A 31 -3.33 -19.12 4.06
CA ALA A 31 -2.45 -18.39 3.16
C ALA A 31 -1.97 -19.25 1.98
N LYS A 32 -1.62 -20.52 2.21
CA LYS A 32 -1.20 -21.45 1.16
C LYS A 32 -2.31 -21.71 0.14
N ILE A 33 -3.53 -22.02 0.62
CA ILE A 33 -4.69 -22.28 -0.26
C ILE A 33 -5.00 -21.03 -1.10
N LEU A 34 -5.05 -19.85 -0.47
CA LEU A 34 -5.37 -18.60 -1.17
C LEU A 34 -4.30 -18.20 -2.19
N SER A 35 -3.01 -18.39 -1.86
CA SER A 35 -1.89 -18.13 -2.78
C SER A 35 -1.93 -19.03 -4.01
N GLU A 36 -2.25 -20.32 -3.82
CA GLU A 36 -2.39 -21.25 -4.94
C GLU A 36 -3.63 -20.93 -5.79
N ALA A 37 -4.78 -20.68 -5.15
CA ALA A 37 -6.01 -20.35 -5.85
C ALA A 37 -5.91 -19.04 -6.66
N ALA A 38 -5.14 -18.05 -6.19
CA ALA A 38 -4.95 -16.78 -6.87
C ALA A 38 -4.36 -16.94 -8.29
N LYS A 39 -3.55 -17.98 -8.52
CA LYS A 39 -2.94 -18.28 -9.83
C LYS A 39 -3.98 -18.64 -10.89
N ASP A 40 -5.11 -19.20 -10.47
CA ASP A 40 -6.12 -19.74 -11.37
C ASP A 40 -7.33 -18.84 -11.59
N VAL A 41 -7.41 -17.69 -10.90
CA VAL A 41 -8.56 -16.78 -10.94
C VAL A 41 -8.90 -16.30 -12.35
N CYS A 42 -7.90 -16.09 -13.22
CA CYS A 42 -8.14 -15.73 -14.62
C CYS A 42 -9.04 -16.75 -15.34
N SER A 43 -8.95 -18.03 -14.96
CA SER A 43 -9.71 -19.13 -15.56
C SER A 43 -11.02 -19.43 -14.81
N THR A 44 -10.99 -19.48 -13.48
CA THR A 44 -12.11 -19.95 -12.65
C THR A 44 -12.98 -18.85 -12.07
N GLY A 45 -12.50 -17.60 -12.10
CA GLY A 45 -13.06 -16.49 -11.33
C GLY A 45 -12.94 -16.69 -9.82
N PHE A 46 -13.61 -15.82 -9.07
CA PHE A 46 -13.66 -15.84 -7.60
C PHE A 46 -14.75 -16.82 -7.12
N THR A 47 -14.53 -18.12 -7.33
CA THR A 47 -15.54 -19.17 -7.07
C THR A 47 -14.96 -20.34 -6.27
N ASN A 48 -15.84 -21.21 -5.76
CA ASN A 48 -15.42 -22.46 -5.12
C ASN A 48 -14.73 -23.44 -6.08
N ALA A 49 -14.85 -23.26 -7.40
CA ALA A 49 -14.07 -24.03 -8.37
C ALA A 49 -12.56 -23.75 -8.24
N ALA A 50 -12.19 -22.50 -7.92
CA ALA A 50 -10.80 -22.14 -7.64
C ALA A 50 -10.28 -22.84 -6.38
N LEU A 51 -11.14 -22.97 -5.34
CA LEU A 51 -10.81 -23.73 -4.13
C LEU A 51 -10.51 -25.19 -4.47
N VAL A 52 -11.43 -25.87 -5.16
CA VAL A 52 -11.24 -27.28 -5.54
C VAL A 52 -9.97 -27.47 -6.35
N LYS A 53 -9.69 -26.58 -7.31
CA LYS A 53 -8.47 -26.63 -8.12
C LYS A 53 -7.21 -26.43 -7.27
N SER A 54 -7.22 -25.48 -6.33
CA SER A 54 -6.11 -25.25 -5.41
C SER A 54 -5.83 -26.43 -4.48
N LEU A 55 -6.88 -27.09 -3.95
CA LEU A 55 -6.73 -28.26 -3.09
C LEU A 55 -6.13 -29.45 -3.85
N LYS A 56 -6.55 -29.66 -5.11
CA LYS A 56 -5.96 -30.66 -6.01
C LYS A 56 -4.47 -30.38 -6.27
N SER A 57 -4.11 -29.13 -6.57
CA SER A 57 -2.70 -28.73 -6.79
C SER A 57 -1.85 -28.98 -5.55
N LEU A 58 -2.38 -28.66 -4.36
CA LEU A 58 -1.69 -28.85 -3.08
C LEU A 58 -1.72 -30.29 -2.55
N LYS A 59 -2.40 -31.22 -3.23
CA LYS A 59 -2.63 -32.60 -2.78
C LYS A 59 -3.29 -32.65 -1.39
N MET A 60 -4.22 -31.73 -1.13
CA MET A 60 -4.94 -31.60 0.14
C MET A 60 -6.44 -31.89 -0.03
N GLU A 61 -6.78 -33.02 -0.65
CA GLU A 61 -8.18 -33.40 -0.90
C GLU A 61 -8.90 -33.89 0.37
N ASP A 62 -8.16 -34.33 1.39
CA ASP A 62 -8.71 -34.90 2.63
C ASP A 62 -9.09 -33.83 3.69
N ILE A 63 -9.03 -32.53 3.37
CA ILE A 63 -9.41 -31.49 4.34
C ILE A 63 -10.92 -31.54 4.58
N SER A 64 -11.32 -31.72 5.85
CA SER A 64 -12.75 -31.71 6.20
C SER A 64 -13.43 -30.38 5.89
N ASP A 65 -14.69 -30.45 5.44
CA ASP A 65 -15.54 -29.27 5.20
C ASP A 65 -15.68 -28.37 6.44
N ARG A 66 -15.62 -28.97 7.63
CA ARG A 66 -15.63 -28.24 8.91
C ARG A 66 -14.38 -27.37 9.06
N THR A 67 -13.21 -27.89 8.69
CA THR A 67 -11.95 -27.14 8.70
C THR A 67 -11.99 -26.00 7.68
N LEU A 68 -12.48 -26.26 6.47
CA LEU A 68 -12.62 -25.23 5.43
C LEU A 68 -13.59 -24.11 5.86
N SER A 69 -14.73 -24.48 6.44
CA SER A 69 -15.72 -23.51 6.95
C SER A 69 -15.17 -22.67 8.10
N HIS A 70 -14.34 -23.27 8.96
CA HIS A 70 -13.65 -22.54 10.04
C HIS A 70 -12.59 -21.57 9.50
N ILE A 71 -11.79 -22.01 8.52
CA ILE A 71 -10.74 -21.19 7.91
C ILE A 71 -11.33 -20.05 7.06
N PHE A 72 -12.47 -20.29 6.41
CA PHE A 72 -13.16 -19.35 5.52
C PHE A 72 -14.55 -18.98 6.05
N SER A 73 -14.61 -18.41 7.27
CA SER A 73 -15.87 -18.10 7.97
C SER A 73 -16.86 -17.20 7.21
N ARG A 74 -16.36 -16.29 6.35
CA ARG A 74 -17.18 -15.43 5.48
C ARG A 74 -17.33 -15.96 4.05
N GLY A 75 -16.81 -17.16 3.79
CA GLY A 75 -16.76 -17.77 2.47
C GLY A 75 -15.39 -17.65 1.80
N PHE A 76 -15.06 -18.69 1.03
CA PHE A 76 -13.82 -18.74 0.27
C PHE A 76 -13.70 -17.64 -0.81
N PRO A 77 -14.74 -17.34 -1.62
CA PRO A 77 -14.65 -16.31 -2.66
C PRO A 77 -14.16 -14.95 -2.16
N ILE A 78 -14.78 -14.42 -1.09
CA ILE A 78 -14.36 -13.13 -0.52
C ILE A 78 -12.96 -13.21 0.09
N ALA A 79 -12.60 -14.32 0.74
CA ALA A 79 -11.25 -14.50 1.29
C ALA A 79 -10.18 -14.46 0.18
N LEU A 80 -10.50 -14.94 -1.02
CA LEU A 80 -9.64 -14.89 -2.19
C LEU A 80 -9.52 -13.46 -2.74
N VAL A 81 -10.62 -12.73 -2.83
CA VAL A 81 -10.59 -11.29 -3.19
C VAL A 81 -9.70 -10.52 -2.22
N GLU A 82 -9.93 -10.65 -0.92
CA GLU A 82 -9.14 -9.97 0.12
C GLU A 82 -7.64 -10.33 0.05
N HIS A 83 -7.32 -11.59 -0.25
CA HIS A 83 -5.94 -12.02 -0.42
C HIS A 83 -5.27 -11.32 -1.62
N ILE A 84 -5.95 -11.23 -2.76
CA ILE A 84 -5.45 -10.54 -3.95
C ILE A 84 -5.31 -9.04 -3.69
N VAL A 85 -6.29 -8.40 -3.06
CA VAL A 85 -6.22 -6.97 -2.71
C VAL A 85 -5.03 -6.69 -1.79
N LYS A 86 -4.83 -7.50 -0.76
CA LYS A 86 -3.69 -7.37 0.17
C LYS A 86 -2.35 -7.65 -0.51
N SER A 87 -2.26 -8.72 -1.31
CA SER A 87 -1.05 -9.06 -2.04
C SER A 87 -0.65 -7.93 -3.01
N THR A 88 -1.61 -7.36 -3.72
CA THR A 88 -1.36 -6.25 -4.64
C THR A 88 -1.06 -4.94 -3.90
N ASN A 89 -1.66 -4.67 -2.73
CA ASN A 89 -1.26 -3.56 -1.86
C ASN A 89 0.21 -3.68 -1.44
N ALA A 90 0.63 -4.86 -0.98
CA ALA A 90 2.00 -5.12 -0.55
C ALA A 90 3.00 -4.97 -1.72
N GLN A 91 2.64 -5.42 -2.92
CA GLN A 91 3.47 -5.24 -4.11
C GLN A 91 3.62 -3.76 -4.48
N VAL A 92 2.53 -2.97 -4.43
CA VAL A 92 2.61 -1.52 -4.65
C VAL A 92 3.50 -0.87 -3.59
N GLN A 93 3.35 -1.23 -2.31
CA GLN A 93 4.21 -0.71 -1.25
C GLN A 93 5.69 -0.99 -1.52
N GLN A 94 6.02 -2.23 -1.93
CA GLN A 94 7.39 -2.60 -2.29
C GLN A 94 7.92 -1.76 -3.45
N GLU A 95 7.10 -1.53 -4.48
CA GLU A 95 7.48 -0.68 -5.61
C GLU A 95 7.72 0.77 -5.15
N LEU A 96 6.84 1.33 -4.32
CA LEU A 96 7.01 2.67 -3.76
C LEU A 96 8.27 2.79 -2.90
N GLU A 97 8.58 1.80 -2.04
CA GLU A 97 9.84 1.80 -1.30
C GLU A 97 11.04 1.72 -2.26
N SER A 98 10.99 0.88 -3.29
CA SER A 98 12.10 0.78 -4.23
C SER A 98 12.34 2.08 -5.03
N ALA A 99 11.26 2.78 -5.39
CA ALA A 99 11.33 3.99 -6.22
C ALA A 99 11.60 5.27 -5.41
N PHE A 100 11.09 5.34 -4.18
CA PHE A 100 11.05 6.57 -3.38
C PHE A 100 11.77 6.45 -2.03
N ASN A 101 12.56 5.39 -1.80
CA ASN A 101 13.40 5.36 -0.61
C ASN A 101 14.48 6.45 -0.66
N LYS A 102 14.88 6.87 0.53
CA LYS A 102 15.88 7.91 0.76
C LYS A 102 17.23 7.59 0.11
N ASP A 103 17.69 6.34 0.19
CA ASP A 103 19.02 5.94 -0.29
C ASP A 103 19.11 5.92 -1.82
N SER A 104 18.08 5.46 -2.50
CA SER A 104 17.96 5.48 -3.96
C SER A 104 17.91 6.90 -4.49
N ILE A 105 17.22 7.81 -3.79
CA ILE A 105 17.22 9.25 -4.14
C ILE A 105 18.62 9.84 -3.94
N ILE A 106 19.28 9.56 -2.81
CA ILE A 106 20.65 10.02 -2.56
C ILE A 106 21.62 9.46 -3.62
N GLN A 107 21.50 8.19 -3.98
CA GLN A 107 22.34 7.57 -5.02
C GLN A 107 22.11 8.21 -6.39
N ARG A 108 20.87 8.57 -6.72
CA ARG A 108 20.52 9.28 -7.96
C ARG A 108 21.14 10.68 -7.99
N ILE A 109 21.14 11.38 -6.86
CA ILE A 109 21.81 12.67 -6.68
C ILE A 109 23.33 12.51 -6.81
N ASP A 110 23.90 11.50 -6.18
CA ASP A 110 25.34 11.24 -6.19
C ASP A 110 25.86 10.93 -7.59
N SER A 111 25.04 10.26 -8.40
CA SER A 111 25.35 10.01 -9.81
C SER A 111 25.23 11.27 -10.69
N ASN A 112 24.63 12.35 -10.19
CA ASN A 112 24.30 13.56 -10.95
C ASN A 112 24.49 14.84 -10.09
N VAL A 113 25.59 14.93 -9.33
CA VAL A 113 25.78 16.00 -8.33
C VAL A 113 25.72 17.39 -8.98
N ASP A 114 26.35 17.58 -10.13
CA ASP A 114 26.34 18.89 -10.82
C ASP A 114 24.93 19.32 -11.21
N ALA A 115 24.13 18.38 -11.72
CA ALA A 115 22.73 18.64 -12.06
C ALA A 115 21.91 18.95 -10.80
N PHE A 116 22.17 18.27 -9.69
CA PHE A 116 21.52 18.57 -8.41
C PHE A 116 21.89 19.97 -7.90
N VAL A 117 23.18 20.30 -7.83
CA VAL A 117 23.67 21.61 -7.38
C VAL A 117 23.14 22.73 -8.27
N GLN A 118 23.00 22.52 -9.57
CA GLN A 118 22.48 23.51 -10.51
C GLN A 118 20.95 23.50 -10.65
N ASN A 119 20.24 22.76 -9.79
CA ASN A 119 18.78 22.65 -9.80
C ASN A 119 18.20 22.14 -11.14
N ARG A 120 18.95 21.28 -11.85
CA ARG A 120 18.55 20.62 -13.10
C ARG A 120 18.09 19.18 -12.88
N LEU A 121 18.38 18.60 -11.71
CA LEU A 121 17.89 17.28 -11.33
C LEU A 121 16.47 17.36 -10.79
N LEU A 122 15.52 16.71 -11.45
CA LEU A 122 14.13 16.62 -10.99
C LEU A 122 14.03 15.60 -9.84
N LEU A 123 13.70 16.11 -8.65
CA LEU A 123 13.40 15.28 -7.49
C LEU A 123 11.97 14.70 -7.59
N PRO A 124 11.72 13.51 -7.01
CA PRO A 124 10.37 12.97 -6.94
C PRO A 124 9.40 13.92 -6.23
N THR A 125 8.21 14.05 -6.80
CA THR A 125 7.10 14.84 -6.25
C THR A 125 5.99 13.93 -5.72
N GLU A 126 5.03 14.49 -5.00
CA GLU A 126 3.86 13.72 -4.54
C GLU A 126 3.01 13.20 -5.72
N GLN A 127 2.93 13.96 -6.81
CA GLN A 127 2.30 13.53 -8.06
C GLN A 127 2.93 12.23 -8.58
N ASN A 128 4.27 12.13 -8.57
CA ASN A 128 4.95 10.91 -9.02
C ASN A 128 4.63 9.70 -8.13
N VAL A 129 4.44 9.90 -6.82
CA VAL A 129 4.07 8.83 -5.89
C VAL A 129 2.64 8.35 -6.17
N VAL A 130 1.68 9.27 -6.29
CA VAL A 130 0.27 8.93 -6.53
C VAL A 130 0.11 8.24 -7.88
N GLU A 131 0.70 8.80 -8.94
CA GLU A 131 0.67 8.21 -10.28
C GLU A 131 1.21 6.77 -10.23
N ARG A 132 2.41 6.59 -9.66
CA ARG A 132 3.05 5.28 -9.53
C ARG A 132 2.16 4.30 -8.76
N ALA A 133 1.66 4.69 -7.59
CA ALA A 133 0.85 3.81 -6.74
C ALA A 133 -0.41 3.31 -7.45
N ILE A 134 -1.16 4.21 -8.09
CA ILE A 134 -2.42 3.89 -8.74
C ILE A 134 -2.17 3.11 -10.04
N LEU A 135 -1.22 3.53 -10.87
CA LEU A 135 -0.90 2.81 -12.11
C LEU A 135 -0.40 1.39 -11.84
N SER A 136 0.47 1.20 -10.84
CA SER A 136 0.93 -0.13 -10.44
C SER A 136 -0.24 -1.00 -9.97
N LYS A 137 -1.18 -0.45 -9.20
CA LYS A 137 -2.38 -1.18 -8.82
C LYS A 137 -3.23 -1.59 -10.02
N VAL A 138 -3.48 -0.66 -10.95
CA VAL A 138 -4.25 -0.93 -12.18
C VAL A 138 -3.59 -2.03 -12.99
N GLN A 139 -2.27 -1.99 -13.16
CA GLN A 139 -1.51 -3.01 -13.88
C GLN A 139 -1.62 -4.39 -13.22
N LEU A 140 -1.52 -4.46 -11.89
CA LEU A 140 -1.64 -5.72 -11.15
C LEU A 140 -3.04 -6.33 -11.23
N LEU A 141 -4.09 -5.51 -11.36
CA LEU A 141 -5.47 -5.96 -11.46
C LEU A 141 -5.92 -6.24 -12.91
N THR A 142 -5.20 -5.70 -13.91
CA THR A 142 -5.53 -5.85 -15.33
C THR A 142 -5.76 -7.31 -15.78
N PRO A 143 -4.93 -8.30 -15.38
CA PRO A 143 -5.15 -9.69 -15.76
C PRO A 143 -6.47 -10.28 -15.21
N LEU A 144 -6.99 -9.70 -14.13
CA LEU A 144 -8.17 -10.17 -13.41
C LEU A 144 -9.45 -9.44 -13.83
N VAL A 145 -9.37 -8.45 -14.74
CA VAL A 145 -10.46 -7.51 -15.03
C VAL A 145 -11.75 -8.22 -15.47
N LYS A 146 -11.63 -9.33 -16.20
CA LYS A 146 -12.78 -10.14 -16.65
C LYS A 146 -13.65 -10.63 -15.48
N HIS A 147 -13.03 -10.96 -14.35
CA HIS A 147 -13.72 -11.47 -13.16
C HIS A 147 -13.83 -10.43 -12.05
N TRP A 148 -13.18 -9.28 -12.18
CA TRP A 148 -13.16 -8.22 -11.16
C TRP A 148 -14.55 -7.65 -10.83
N PRO A 149 -15.52 -7.51 -11.76
CA PRO A 149 -16.88 -7.11 -11.40
C PRO A 149 -17.53 -8.03 -10.34
N SER A 150 -17.24 -9.34 -10.40
CA SER A 150 -17.74 -10.30 -9.41
C SER A 150 -17.04 -10.15 -8.05
N ALA A 151 -15.75 -9.78 -8.05
CA ALA A 151 -15.01 -9.46 -6.83
C ALA A 151 -15.58 -8.21 -6.16
N VAL A 152 -15.81 -7.14 -6.94
CA VAL A 152 -16.42 -5.90 -6.46
C VAL A 152 -17.81 -6.18 -5.87
N ALA A 153 -18.64 -6.99 -6.53
CA ALA A 153 -19.93 -7.37 -5.97
C ALA A 153 -19.83 -8.06 -4.60
N LEU A 154 -18.81 -8.90 -4.38
CA LEU A 154 -18.54 -9.53 -3.08
C LEU A 154 -18.06 -8.52 -2.03
N GLU A 155 -17.21 -7.56 -2.42
CA GLU A 155 -16.67 -6.52 -1.53
C GLU A 155 -17.74 -5.56 -1.00
N TYR A 156 -18.77 -5.28 -1.82
CA TYR A 156 -19.86 -4.37 -1.49
C TYR A 156 -20.99 -5.02 -0.68
N LEU A 157 -20.93 -6.33 -0.41
CA LEU A 157 -21.87 -6.96 0.52
C LEU A 157 -21.72 -6.34 1.92
N PRO A 158 -22.82 -6.00 2.63
CA PRO A 158 -22.75 -5.30 3.92
C PRO A 158 -21.87 -5.98 4.97
N SER A 159 -21.80 -7.32 4.94
CA SER A 159 -20.94 -8.12 5.84
C SER A 159 -19.44 -8.02 5.52
N ASN A 160 -19.07 -7.55 4.33
CA ASN A 160 -17.70 -7.46 3.84
C ASN A 160 -17.17 -6.02 3.80
N VAL A 161 -18.06 -5.02 3.65
CA VAL A 161 -17.70 -3.59 3.56
C VAL A 161 -16.68 -3.14 4.60
N PRO A 162 -16.78 -3.48 5.92
CA PRO A 162 -15.77 -3.06 6.89
C PRO A 162 -14.36 -3.55 6.57
N TYR A 163 -14.24 -4.77 6.02
CA TYR A 163 -12.95 -5.37 5.65
C TYR A 163 -12.41 -4.79 4.34
N THR A 164 -13.30 -4.53 3.38
CA THR A 164 -12.97 -3.83 2.14
C THR A 164 -12.42 -2.43 2.44
N LEU A 165 -13.09 -1.67 3.32
CA LEU A 165 -12.67 -0.33 3.71
C LEU A 165 -11.30 -0.34 4.40
N LEU A 166 -10.98 -1.35 5.22
CA LEU A 166 -9.66 -1.49 5.82
C LEU A 166 -8.58 -1.69 4.75
N ASN A 167 -8.83 -2.52 3.73
CA ASN A 167 -7.86 -2.73 2.65
C ASN A 167 -7.67 -1.48 1.77
N VAL A 168 -8.75 -0.72 1.52
CA VAL A 168 -8.67 0.56 0.79
C VAL A 168 -7.91 1.59 1.62
N ALA A 169 -8.22 1.70 2.92
CA ALA A 169 -7.51 2.58 3.84
C ALA A 169 -6.03 2.23 3.86
N GLU A 170 -5.64 0.96 4.01
CA GLU A 170 -4.23 0.53 3.98
C GLU A 170 -3.48 1.01 2.73
N PHE A 171 -4.10 0.91 1.54
CA PHE A 171 -3.52 1.41 0.29
C PHE A 171 -3.36 2.94 0.29
N VAL A 172 -4.40 3.66 0.71
CA VAL A 172 -4.44 5.12 0.78
C VAL A 172 -3.43 5.64 1.80
N ASP A 173 -3.41 5.06 2.99
CA ASP A 173 -2.47 5.30 4.08
C ASP A 173 -1.02 5.14 3.60
N THR A 174 -0.72 4.03 2.93
CA THR A 174 0.60 3.74 2.37
C THR A 174 1.01 4.79 1.33
N THR A 175 0.12 5.12 0.41
CA THR A 175 0.39 6.12 -0.64
C THR A 175 0.63 7.50 -0.02
N ALA A 176 -0.22 7.93 0.91
CA ALA A 176 -0.08 9.20 1.63
C ALA A 176 1.24 9.27 2.42
N TYR A 177 1.64 8.16 3.06
CA TYR A 177 2.92 8.06 3.76
C TYR A 177 4.11 8.35 2.83
N TYR A 178 4.14 7.75 1.64
CA TYR A 178 5.20 8.02 0.67
C TYR A 178 5.15 9.43 0.10
N MET A 179 3.95 10.01 -0.09
CA MET A 179 3.80 11.40 -0.54
C MET A 179 4.41 12.38 0.47
N GLU A 180 4.08 12.26 1.75
CA GLU A 180 4.69 13.08 2.80
C GLU A 180 6.21 12.94 2.81
N ARG A 181 6.69 11.69 2.68
CA ARG A 181 8.10 11.36 2.69
C ARG A 181 8.86 12.07 1.57
N VAL A 182 8.34 12.04 0.34
CA VAL A 182 9.01 12.70 -0.79
C VAL A 182 8.95 14.22 -0.70
N VAL A 183 7.83 14.79 -0.21
CA VAL A 183 7.70 16.24 -0.04
C VAL A 183 8.71 16.76 0.99
N LYS A 184 8.73 16.18 2.19
CA LYS A 184 9.67 16.59 3.25
C LYS A 184 11.12 16.33 2.85
N LEU A 185 11.39 15.21 2.17
CA LEU A 185 12.72 14.94 1.66
C LEU A 185 13.14 15.98 0.63
N GLY A 186 12.25 16.38 -0.28
CA GLY A 186 12.49 17.45 -1.25
C GLY A 186 12.83 18.79 -0.58
N GLU A 187 12.08 19.18 0.45
CA GLU A 187 12.34 20.40 1.24
C GLU A 187 13.72 20.36 1.92
N LEU A 188 14.10 19.24 2.52
CA LEU A 188 15.39 19.07 3.17
C LEU A 188 16.53 19.04 2.15
N LEU A 189 16.34 18.37 1.01
CA LEU A 189 17.31 18.32 -0.07
C LEU A 189 17.53 19.70 -0.68
N GLU A 190 16.50 20.54 -0.75
CA GLU A 190 16.62 21.93 -1.18
C GLU A 190 17.55 22.75 -0.25
N LEU A 191 17.43 22.56 1.07
CA LEU A 191 18.35 23.17 2.04
C LEU A 191 19.77 22.64 1.90
N ALA A 192 19.92 21.33 1.71
CA ALA A 192 21.21 20.70 1.49
C ALA A 192 21.86 21.20 0.19
N ARG A 193 21.07 21.36 -0.89
CA ARG A 193 21.51 21.91 -2.17
C ARG A 193 22.07 23.32 -2.02
N ARG A 194 21.37 24.21 -1.30
CA ARG A 194 21.87 25.58 -1.04
C ARG A 194 23.20 25.57 -0.28
N THR A 195 23.35 24.67 0.68
CA THR A 195 24.60 24.49 1.44
C THR A 195 25.74 23.98 0.56
N LEU A 196 25.44 23.07 -0.37
CA LEU A 196 26.42 22.57 -1.34
C LEU A 196 26.79 23.64 -2.37
N GLN A 197 25.82 24.44 -2.84
CA GLN A 197 26.08 25.58 -3.72
C GLN A 197 27.01 26.61 -3.06
N SER A 198 26.76 26.97 -1.79
CA SER A 198 27.61 27.92 -1.07
C SER A 198 29.02 27.39 -0.87
N LYS A 199 29.16 26.07 -0.61
CA LYS A 199 30.47 25.42 -0.53
C LYS A 199 31.17 25.34 -1.89
N ALA A 200 30.46 25.00 -2.96
CA ALA A 200 31.02 24.93 -4.31
C ALA A 200 31.52 26.30 -4.80
N MET A 201 30.81 27.38 -4.47
CA MET A 201 31.26 28.75 -4.73
C MET A 201 32.51 29.11 -3.91
N ALA A 202 32.64 28.60 -2.68
CA ALA A 202 33.83 28.81 -1.85
C ALA A 202 35.02 27.91 -2.23
N SER A 203 34.76 26.68 -2.71
CA SER A 203 35.75 25.66 -3.06
C SER A 203 36.22 25.73 -4.52
N HIS A 204 35.76 26.71 -5.30
CA HIS A 204 36.46 27.09 -6.54
C HIS A 204 37.90 27.58 -6.28
N ILE A 205 38.31 27.62 -5.01
CA ILE A 205 39.69 27.71 -4.53
C ILE A 205 40.09 26.31 -4.03
N GLN A 206 40.92 25.61 -4.81
CA GLN A 206 41.59 24.29 -4.58
C GLN A 206 40.85 23.02 -5.04
N HIS A 207 41.39 22.43 -6.13
CA HIS A 207 41.14 21.07 -6.60
C HIS A 207 42.18 20.09 -6.02
N GLY A 208 41.71 18.99 -5.45
CA GLY A 208 42.50 17.80 -5.15
C GLY A 208 41.67 16.57 -5.47
N GLU A 209 42.21 15.70 -6.33
CA GLU A 209 41.59 14.50 -6.88
C GLU A 209 41.17 13.50 -5.77
N ALA A 210 39.97 12.91 -5.88
CA ALA A 210 39.50 11.85 -4.99
C ALA A 210 39.35 10.52 -5.75
N SER A 211 39.94 9.47 -5.18
CA SER A 211 40.03 8.10 -5.67
C SER A 211 38.72 7.31 -5.59
N SER A 212 38.57 6.34 -6.48
CA SER A 212 37.32 5.74 -6.97
C SER A 212 36.61 4.68 -6.10
N ASN A 213 36.87 4.58 -4.80
CA ASN A 213 36.26 3.53 -3.95
C ASN A 213 35.65 4.01 -2.61
N ASP A 214 35.69 5.31 -2.32
CA ASP A 214 35.08 5.86 -1.11
C ASP A 214 33.68 6.41 -1.38
N ILE A 215 32.81 6.33 -0.37
CA ILE A 215 31.51 7.01 -0.37
C ILE A 215 31.76 8.47 -0.73
N SER A 216 31.16 8.93 -1.83
CA SER A 216 31.29 10.30 -2.29
C SER A 216 31.03 11.27 -1.14
N PRO A 217 31.84 12.33 -0.98
CA PRO A 217 31.70 13.30 0.10
C PRO A 217 30.30 13.94 0.11
N THR A 218 29.67 14.06 -1.06
CA THR A 218 28.29 14.53 -1.20
C THR A 218 27.30 13.54 -0.61
N SER A 219 27.43 12.24 -0.93
CA SER A 219 26.58 11.18 -0.37
C SER A 219 26.72 11.07 1.15
N ALA A 220 27.95 11.14 1.68
CA ALA A 220 28.21 11.15 3.11
C ALA A 220 27.56 12.36 3.81
N PHE A 221 27.70 13.55 3.23
CA PHE A 221 27.04 14.76 3.71
C PHE A 221 25.52 14.64 3.72
N LEU A 222 24.90 14.20 2.62
CA LEU A 222 23.45 14.06 2.52
C LEU A 222 22.89 13.03 3.50
N LYS A 223 23.58 11.90 3.67
CA LYS A 223 23.19 10.88 4.66
C LYS A 223 23.21 11.44 6.09
N ALA A 224 24.28 12.16 6.45
CA ALA A 224 24.42 12.81 7.75
C ALA A 224 23.38 13.93 7.95
N PHE A 225 23.16 14.77 6.93
CA PHE A 225 22.20 15.87 6.97
C PHE A 225 20.76 15.39 7.20
N LEU A 226 20.41 14.26 6.59
CA LEU A 226 19.09 13.67 6.68
C LEU A 226 18.96 12.63 7.82
N GLN A 227 19.98 12.48 8.67
CA GLN A 227 19.96 11.49 9.75
C GLN A 227 19.03 11.95 10.87
N GLY A 228 18.13 11.05 11.32
CA GLY A 228 17.24 11.32 12.45
C GLY A 228 16.04 12.22 12.16
N VAL A 229 15.84 12.67 10.93
CA VAL A 229 14.67 13.51 10.57
C VAL A 229 13.48 12.62 10.18
N PRO A 230 12.33 12.71 10.88
CA PRO A 230 11.13 11.96 10.50
C PRO A 230 10.52 12.55 9.23
N LEU A 231 10.46 11.73 8.17
CA LEU A 231 9.95 12.15 6.86
C LEU A 231 8.42 11.99 6.71
N SER A 232 7.71 11.44 7.69
CA SER A 232 6.24 11.42 7.72
C SER A 232 5.77 11.62 9.16
N SER A 233 4.70 12.40 9.33
CA SER A 233 4.10 12.70 10.64
C SER A 233 2.82 11.91 10.90
N GLY A 234 2.23 11.31 9.87
CA GLY A 234 0.93 10.64 9.98
C GLY A 234 -0.20 11.62 10.32
N PRO A 235 -1.29 11.17 10.97
CA PRO A 235 -2.50 11.97 11.21
C PRO A 235 -2.30 13.18 12.12
N TYR A 236 -1.18 13.22 12.83
CA TYR A 236 -0.91 14.19 13.86
C TYR A 236 0.00 15.29 13.32
N GLY A 237 -0.53 16.51 13.29
CA GLY A 237 0.26 17.71 13.05
C GLY A 237 0.85 18.18 14.38
N GLY A 238 2.18 18.11 14.53
CA GLY A 238 2.90 18.71 15.65
C GLY A 238 2.23 18.52 17.02
N HIS A 239 1.98 19.62 17.74
CA HIS A 239 1.41 19.68 19.10
C HIS A 239 -0.04 19.15 19.21
N SER A 240 -0.24 17.85 18.96
CA SER A 240 -1.49 17.10 19.17
C SER A 240 -2.74 17.60 18.42
N ALA A 241 -2.57 18.45 17.40
CA ALA A 241 -3.66 18.85 16.52
C ALA A 241 -3.79 17.85 15.37
N LEU A 242 -5.03 17.56 14.96
CA LEU A 242 -5.28 16.79 13.75
C LEU A 242 -4.81 17.61 12.54
N ASP A 243 -4.01 17.01 11.67
CA ASP A 243 -3.63 17.64 10.41
C ASP A 243 -4.76 17.46 9.40
N MET A 244 -5.56 18.51 9.18
CA MET A 244 -6.65 18.46 8.20
C MET A 244 -6.13 18.27 6.76
N GLY A 245 -4.91 18.72 6.46
CA GLY A 245 -4.27 18.51 5.16
C GLY A 245 -4.03 17.03 4.89
N TRP A 246 -3.65 16.28 5.92
CA TRP A 246 -3.49 14.83 5.85
C TRP A 246 -4.77 14.10 5.44
N TYR A 247 -5.90 14.45 6.06
CA TYR A 247 -7.20 13.86 5.70
C TYR A 247 -7.64 14.25 4.29
N PHE A 248 -7.37 15.48 3.86
CA PHE A 248 -7.68 15.93 2.51
C PHE A 248 -6.89 15.12 1.46
N LYS A 249 -5.59 14.92 1.68
CA LYS A 249 -4.76 14.08 0.78
C LYS A 249 -5.30 12.66 0.67
N ARG A 250 -5.71 12.05 1.78
CA ARG A 250 -6.34 10.72 1.76
C ARG A 250 -7.63 10.69 0.97
N ALA A 251 -8.48 11.70 1.14
CA ALA A 251 -9.71 11.80 0.37
C ALA A 251 -9.43 11.92 -1.13
N GLN A 252 -8.43 12.71 -1.54
CA GLN A 252 -8.01 12.82 -2.93
C GLN A 252 -7.51 11.49 -3.49
N ILE A 253 -6.63 10.78 -2.76
CA ILE A 253 -6.11 9.47 -3.18
C ILE A 253 -7.24 8.43 -3.26
N ALA A 254 -8.12 8.39 -2.27
CA ALA A 254 -9.25 7.46 -2.25
C ALA A 254 -10.21 7.70 -3.41
N LEU A 255 -10.49 8.97 -3.73
CA LEU A 255 -11.33 9.36 -4.87
C LEU A 255 -10.69 8.94 -6.19
N LEU A 256 -9.40 9.23 -6.36
CA LEU A 256 -8.65 8.83 -7.56
C LEU A 256 -8.59 7.32 -7.71
N TYR A 257 -8.26 6.60 -6.64
CA TYR A 257 -8.26 5.14 -6.63
C TYR A 257 -9.62 4.58 -7.01
N GLY A 258 -10.70 5.05 -6.37
CA GLY A 258 -12.06 4.62 -6.69
C GLY A 258 -12.44 4.88 -8.15
N THR A 259 -12.06 6.05 -8.67
CA THR A 259 -12.28 6.43 -10.08
C THR A 259 -11.50 5.52 -11.03
N ALA A 260 -10.22 5.27 -10.76
CA ALA A 260 -9.37 4.41 -11.59
C ALA A 260 -9.87 2.96 -11.59
N ILE A 261 -10.23 2.40 -10.44
CA ILE A 261 -10.76 1.03 -10.34
C ILE A 261 -12.13 0.93 -11.03
N THR A 262 -12.99 1.94 -10.91
CA THR A 262 -14.29 1.96 -11.59
C THR A 262 -14.14 2.10 -13.11
N SER A 263 -13.22 2.96 -13.56
CA SER A 263 -12.85 3.07 -14.98
C SER A 263 -12.33 1.73 -15.51
N LEU A 264 -11.48 1.04 -14.75
CA LEU A 264 -10.92 -0.27 -15.13
C LEU A 264 -12.01 -1.32 -15.40
N LEU A 265 -13.13 -1.27 -14.68
CA LEU A 265 -14.25 -2.21 -14.90
C LEU A 265 -14.93 -2.04 -16.27
N GLY A 266 -14.93 -0.81 -16.81
CA GLY A 266 -15.52 -0.48 -18.11
C GLY A 266 -14.51 -0.40 -19.26
N ASP A 267 -13.22 -0.57 -18.97
CA ASP A 267 -12.15 -0.36 -19.92
C ASP A 267 -11.98 -1.57 -20.86
N ILE A 268 -12.23 -1.34 -22.16
CA ILE A 268 -12.08 -2.34 -23.22
C ILE A 268 -10.74 -2.20 -23.97
N SER A 269 -9.92 -1.20 -23.63
CA SER A 269 -8.64 -0.96 -24.27
C SER A 269 -7.62 -2.04 -23.88
N ARG A 270 -6.63 -2.25 -24.76
CA ARG A 270 -5.55 -3.21 -24.48
C ARG A 270 -4.73 -2.72 -23.27
N ASN A 271 -4.53 -3.58 -22.28
CA ASN A 271 -3.78 -3.28 -21.06
C ASN A 271 -4.30 -2.05 -20.28
N ALA A 272 -5.61 -1.76 -20.37
CA ALA A 272 -6.25 -0.65 -19.68
C ALA A 272 -5.61 0.73 -19.95
N VAL A 273 -5.19 0.97 -21.20
CA VAL A 273 -4.55 2.23 -21.63
C VAL A 273 -5.44 3.45 -21.37
N ASP A 274 -6.75 3.32 -21.57
CA ASP A 274 -7.70 4.41 -21.34
C ASP A 274 -7.77 4.77 -19.85
N THR A 275 -7.86 3.76 -18.97
CA THR A 275 -7.81 3.95 -17.52
C THR A 275 -6.49 4.52 -17.05
N GLN A 276 -5.36 4.07 -17.61
CA GLN A 276 -4.05 4.64 -17.29
C GLN A 276 -3.95 6.11 -17.72
N SER A 277 -4.47 6.45 -18.90
CA SER A 277 -4.47 7.83 -19.42
C SER A 277 -5.37 8.74 -18.58
N LEU A 278 -6.58 8.27 -18.22
CA LEU A 278 -7.47 8.95 -17.29
C LEU A 278 -6.79 9.18 -15.95
N THR A 279 -6.11 8.16 -15.41
CA THR A 279 -5.41 8.24 -14.13
C THR A 279 -4.33 9.32 -14.17
N ARG A 280 -3.47 9.35 -15.20
CA ARG A 280 -2.44 10.39 -15.35
C ARG A 280 -3.07 11.79 -15.42
N ALA A 281 -4.05 11.97 -16.29
CA ALA A 281 -4.73 13.26 -16.44
C ALA A 281 -5.45 13.72 -15.15
N ALA A 282 -5.97 12.79 -14.34
CA ALA A 282 -6.60 13.11 -13.08
C ALA A 282 -5.58 13.44 -11.98
N VAL A 283 -4.43 12.75 -11.97
CA VAL A 283 -3.31 13.05 -11.08
C VAL A 283 -2.75 14.45 -11.38
N ASP A 284 -2.48 14.77 -12.65
CA ASP A 284 -1.97 16.08 -13.09
C ASP A 284 -2.90 17.26 -12.74
N ARG A 285 -4.18 16.99 -12.49
CA ARG A 285 -5.17 18.01 -12.11
C ARG A 285 -5.34 18.17 -10.61
N LEU A 286 -5.00 17.15 -9.83
CA LEU A 286 -5.24 17.11 -8.38
C LEU A 286 -3.98 17.35 -7.55
N PHE A 287 -2.80 17.14 -8.13
CA PHE A 287 -1.47 17.30 -7.53
C PHE A 287 -0.57 18.08 -8.47
#